data_AF-A0A6M0B3L0-F1
#
_entry.id   AF-A0A6M0B3L0-F1
#
_cell.length_a   1.000
_cell.length_b   1.000
_cell.length_c   1.000
_cell.angle_alpha   90.00
_cell.angle_beta   90.00
_cell.angle_gamma   90.00
#
_symmetry.space_group_name_H-M   'P 1'
#
loop_
_entity.id
_entity.type
_entity.pdbx_description
1 polymer ?
#
loop_
_entity_poly.entity_id
_entity_poly.type
_entity_poly.pdbx_seq_one_letter_code
_entity_poly.pdbx_strand_id
1 'polypeptide(L)' 'MKNPGSYKLLAFPNKPCPQGVQPKPTFHGSGSGTWGTIALAFYYGFDIDITFLEKNPLPEWLSKPTYEQLSLF' A
#
# COMPACT_ATOMS: atom_id res chain seq x y z
N MET A 1 21.54 -3.90 -16.86
CA MET A 1 20.28 -4.18 -16.13
C MET A 1 19.17 -3.48 -16.87
N LYS A 2 18.22 -4.21 -17.46
CA LYS A 2 17.05 -3.60 -18.12
C LYS A 2 16.27 -2.86 -17.03
N ASN A 3 16.04 -1.56 -17.17
CA ASN A 3 14.98 -0.88 -16.42
C ASN A 3 13.67 -1.49 -16.94
N PRO A 4 12.99 -2.38 -16.19
CA PRO A 4 11.63 -2.71 -16.55
C PRO A 4 10.86 -1.39 -16.40
N GLY A 5 10.08 -0.99 -17.41
CA GLY A 5 9.21 0.18 -17.27
C GLY A 5 8.51 0.11 -15.91
N SER A 6 8.53 1.20 -15.13
CA SER A 6 8.09 1.17 -13.73
C SER A 6 6.63 0.74 -13.68
N TYR A 7 6.38 -0.55 -13.42
CA TYR A 7 5.03 -1.05 -13.28
C TYR A 7 4.49 -0.49 -11.96
N LYS A 8 3.46 0.36 -12.07
CA LYS A 8 2.80 1.01 -10.93
C LYS A 8 1.43 0.39 -10.70
N LEU A 9 1.09 0.13 -9.45
CA LEU A 9 -0.28 -0.22 -9.07
C LEU A 9 -1.08 1.06 -8.85
N LEU A 10 -2.16 1.25 -9.63
CA LEU A 10 -3.17 2.25 -9.35
C LEU A 10 -4.33 1.58 -8.60
N ALA A 11 -4.68 2.10 -7.42
CA ALA A 11 -5.75 1.54 -6.62
C ALA A 11 -6.76 2.61 -6.17
N PHE A 12 -8.04 2.23 -6.22
CA PHE A 12 -9.18 3.09 -5.93
C PHE A 12 -10.06 2.48 -4.82
N PRO A 13 -9.55 2.38 -3.57
CA PRO A 13 -10.34 1.83 -2.47
C PRO A 13 -11.55 2.74 -2.19
N ASN A 14 -12.72 2.11 -2.09
CA ASN A 14 -13.98 2.74 -1.70
C ASN A 14 -14.37 2.49 -0.24
N LYS A 15 -13.60 1.66 0.48
CA LYS A 15 -13.83 1.30 1.89
C LYS A 15 -12.50 1.23 2.64
N PRO A 16 -12.50 1.35 3.99
CA PRO A 16 -11.30 1.18 4.80
C PRO A 16 -10.61 -0.19 4.57
N CYS A 17 -9.31 -0.24 4.88
CA CYS A 17 -8.57 -1.50 4.89
C CYS A 17 -9.17 -2.45 5.94
N PRO A 18 -9.59 -3.67 5.57
CA PRO A 18 -10.08 -4.64 6.55
C PRO A 18 -9.00 -4.99 7.59
N GLN A 19 -9.43 -5.32 8.80
CA GLN A 19 -8.55 -5.81 9.85
C GLN A 19 -7.85 -7.11 9.41
N GLY A 20 -6.56 -7.22 9.74
CA GLY A 20 -5.74 -8.39 9.41
C GLY A 20 -5.17 -8.41 7.99
N VAL A 21 -5.54 -7.46 7.12
CA VAL A 21 -4.84 -7.27 5.84
C VAL A 21 -3.48 -6.64 6.11
N GLN A 22 -2.43 -7.34 5.70
CA GLN A 22 -1.03 -6.94 5.92
C GLN A 22 -0.18 -7.34 4.73
N PRO A 23 0.91 -6.61 4.44
CA PRO A 23 1.87 -6.99 3.40
C PRO A 23 2.55 -8.32 3.72
N LYS A 24 2.39 -9.31 2.84
CA LYS A 24 3.00 -10.64 2.96
C LYS A 24 3.12 -11.30 1.58
N PRO A 25 3.94 -12.36 1.40
CA PRO A 25 4.17 -12.96 0.08
C PRO A 25 2.96 -13.71 -0.49
N THR A 26 1.91 -13.92 0.32
CA THR A 26 0.69 -14.61 -0.09
C THR A 26 -0.51 -13.68 -0.02
N PHE A 27 -1.37 -13.75 -1.04
CA PHE A 27 -2.57 -12.92 -1.11
C PHE A 27 -3.50 -13.17 0.08
N HIS A 28 -3.94 -12.09 0.74
CA HIS A 28 -4.98 -12.13 1.77
C HIS A 28 -5.68 -10.77 1.89
N GLY A 29 -6.92 -10.69 1.45
CA GLY A 29 -7.69 -9.44 1.42
C GLY A 29 -8.79 -9.33 2.48
N SER A 30 -9.03 -10.35 3.30
CA SER A 30 -10.17 -10.40 4.24
C SER A 30 -11.51 -10.00 3.59
N GLY A 31 -11.76 -10.46 2.36
CA GLY A 31 -12.94 -10.10 1.55
C GLY A 31 -12.79 -8.85 0.68
N SER A 32 -11.67 -8.12 0.76
CA SER A 32 -11.35 -7.01 -0.14
C SER A 32 -10.26 -7.40 -1.14
N GLY A 33 -10.64 -7.55 -2.41
CA GLY A 33 -9.69 -7.75 -3.51
C GLY A 33 -8.68 -6.60 -3.61
N THR A 34 -9.17 -5.35 -3.57
CA THR A 34 -8.35 -4.15 -3.69
C THR A 34 -7.28 -4.06 -2.59
N TRP A 35 -7.66 -4.25 -1.33
CA TRP A 35 -6.71 -4.18 -0.22
C TRP A 35 -5.73 -5.36 -0.22
N GLY A 36 -6.19 -6.55 -0.61
CA GLY A 36 -5.30 -7.70 -0.81
C GLY A 36 -4.26 -7.47 -1.92
N THR A 37 -4.65 -6.83 -3.02
CA THR A 37 -3.74 -6.46 -4.11
C THR A 37 -2.75 -5.38 -3.68
N ILE A 38 -3.21 -4.33 -2.98
CA ILE A 38 -2.33 -3.29 -2.43
C ILE A 38 -1.29 -3.91 -1.50
N ALA A 39 -1.70 -4.76 -0.55
CA ALA A 39 -0.80 -5.38 0.41
C ALA A 39 0.24 -6.28 -0.27
N LEU A 40 -0.16 -7.04 -1.29
CA LEU A 40 0.75 -7.90 -2.06
C LEU A 40 1.75 -7.08 -2.88
N ALA A 41 1.28 -6.04 -3.58
CA ALA A 41 2.14 -5.14 -4.34
C ALA A 41 3.14 -4.40 -3.43
N PHE A 42 2.69 -3.97 -2.25
CA PHE A 42 3.53 -3.32 -1.25
C PHE A 42 4.65 -4.25 -0.77
N TYR A 43 4.30 -5.52 -0.48
CA TYR A 43 5.28 -6.53 -0.07
C TYR A 43 6.39 -6.74 -1.12
N TYR A 44 6.05 -6.73 -2.40
CA TYR A 44 7.01 -6.90 -3.49
C TYR A 44 7.72 -5.60 -3.90
N GLY A 45 7.45 -4.47 -3.24
CA GLY A 45 8.13 -3.20 -3.50
C GLY A 45 7.71 -2.51 -4.79
N PHE A 46 6.48 -2.74 -5.28
CA PHE A 46 5.93 -1.97 -6.39
C PHE A 46 5.65 -0.52 -5.95
N ASP A 47 5.72 0.40 -6.91
CA ASP A 47 5.20 1.75 -6.71
C ASP A 47 3.66 1.71 -6.73
N ILE A 48 3.02 2.40 -5.78
CA ILE A 48 1.59 2.33 -5.55
C ILE A 48 1.01 3.74 -5.46
N ASP A 49 0.04 4.03 -6.32
CA ASP A 49 -0.80 5.21 -6.22
C ASP A 49 -2.18 4.83 -5.67
N ILE A 50 -2.61 5.50 -4.61
CA ILE A 50 -3.90 5.23 -3.97
C ILE A 50 -4.72 6.50 -4.02
N THR A 51 -5.78 6.46 -4.81
CA THR A 51 -6.78 7.52 -4.88
C THR A 51 -8.04 7.04 -4.17
N PHE A 52 -8.28 7.56 -2.96
CA PHE A 52 -9.46 7.21 -2.19
C PHE A 52 -10.73 7.81 -2.82
N LEU A 53 -11.76 6.98 -3.01
CA LEU A 53 -13.07 7.45 -3.48
C LEU A 53 -13.92 8.04 -2.35
N GLU A 54 -13.56 7.75 -1.10
CA GLU A 54 -14.19 8.27 0.12
C GLU A 54 -13.13 8.53 1.20
N LYS A 55 -13.42 9.41 2.17
CA LYS A 55 -12.47 9.74 3.25
C LYS A 55 -12.23 8.52 4.15
N ASN A 56 -11.14 7.81 3.89
CA ASN A 56 -10.76 6.60 4.62
C ASN A 56 -9.36 6.74 5.24
N PRO A 57 -9.13 6.18 6.44
CA PRO A 57 -7.79 6.15 7.03
C PRO A 57 -6.88 5.22 6.23
N LEU A 58 -5.59 5.59 6.15
CA LEU A 58 -4.55 4.68 5.68
C LEU A 58 -4.24 3.64 6.77
N PRO A 59 -4.02 2.38 6.41
CA PRO A 59 -3.49 1.39 7.35
C PRO A 59 -2.05 1.73 7.74
N GLU A 60 -1.67 1.39 8.98
CA GLU A 60 -0.37 1.72 9.56
C GLU A 60 0.81 1.32 8.67
N TRP A 61 0.77 0.11 8.11
CA TRP A 61 1.82 -0.43 7.23
C TRP A 61 1.98 0.30 5.91
N LEU A 62 1.01 1.13 5.51
CA LEU A 62 1.06 1.98 4.32
C LEU A 62 1.42 3.43 4.66
N SER A 63 1.38 3.78 5.94
CA SER A 63 1.89 5.06 6.43
C SER A 63 3.39 5.05 6.16
N LYS A 64 3.86 5.93 5.26
CA LYS A 64 5.30 6.10 5.06
C LYS A 64 5.94 6.37 6.43
N PRO A 65 7.16 5.87 6.69
CA PRO A 65 7.90 6.36 7.85
C PRO A 65 7.91 7.88 7.75
N THR A 66 7.35 8.54 8.76
CA THR A 66 7.68 9.94 9.02
C THR A 66 9.19 9.97 9.02
N TYR A 67 9.79 10.64 8.03
CA TYR A 67 11.19 11.01 8.14
C TYR A 67 11.26 11.83 9.43
N GLU A 68 11.68 11.20 10.52
CA GLU A 68 12.27 11.95 11.61
C GLU A 68 13.44 12.66 10.96
N GLN A 69 13.24 13.92 10.64
CA GLN A 69 14.31 14.81 10.26
C GLN A 69 15.25 14.81 11.47
N LEU A 70 16.28 13.96 11.45
CA LEU A 70 17.33 13.95 12.45
C LEU A 70 17.87 15.38 12.53
N SER A 71 17.54 16.09 13.60
CA SER A 71 18.06 17.44 13.83
C SER A 71 19.57 17.32 13.99
N LEU A 72 20.32 17.83 13.02
CA LEU A 72 21.78 17.95 13.09
C LEU A 72 22.19 19.22 13.84
N PHE A 73 21.57 19.49 15.00
CA PHE A 73 21.95 20.58 15.90
C PHE A 73 21.74 20.18 17.34
#